data_AF-A0AA40GEE6-F1
#
_entry.id   AF-A0AA40GEE6-F1
#
_cell.length_a   1.000
_cell.length_b   1.000
_cell.length_c   1.000
_cell.angle_alpha   90.00
_cell.angle_beta   90.00
_cell.angle_gamma   90.00
#
_symmetry.space_group_name_H-M   'P 1'
#
loop_
_entity.id
_entity.type
_entity.pdbx_description
1 polymer ?
#
loop_
_entity_poly.entity_id
_entity_poly.type
_entity_poly.pdbx_seq_one_letter_code
_entity_poly.pdbx_strand_id
1 'polypeptide(L)'
;MFDLLFTADPPTISSVGPDRLTTALLFSGASFECNADAMPPAEYRWAQIFTDGRMSLECGTGQRLILTNVTYEQQGQYICLASNKINGNVREVRSDPVSLQVVGAPRVVKPAITEKFVVATTEGSPAKLEIRLCSDPKPRLVAWEWGSTRLHAG
;
A
#
# COMPACT_ATOMS: atom_id res chain seq x y z
N MET A 1 -29.18 18.03 -40.53
CA MET A 1 -27.80 17.99 -40.05
C MET A 1 -27.89 18.19 -38.55
N PHE A 2 -27.82 17.12 -37.76
CA PHE A 2 -27.83 17.21 -36.30
C PHE A 2 -26.38 17.48 -35.88
N ASP A 3 -26.09 18.69 -35.43
CA ASP A 3 -24.85 18.97 -34.71
C ASP A 3 -24.92 18.22 -33.38
N LEU A 4 -24.32 17.02 -33.33
CA LEU A 4 -23.99 16.35 -32.08
C LEU A 4 -22.96 17.24 -31.38
N LEU A 5 -23.42 18.12 -30.50
CA LEU A 5 -22.57 18.75 -29.51
C LEU A 5 -21.88 17.62 -28.75
N PHE A 6 -20.59 17.40 -28.99
CA PHE A 6 -19.75 16.63 -28.09
C PHE A 6 -19.72 17.40 -26.76
N THR A 7 -20.57 17.02 -25.81
CA THR A 7 -20.54 17.58 -24.47
C THR A 7 -19.25 17.13 -23.82
N ALA A 8 -18.35 18.08 -23.56
CA ALA A 8 -17.13 17.79 -22.83
C ALA A 8 -17.42 17.90 -21.33
N ASP A 9 -17.28 16.79 -20.63
CA ASP A 9 -17.62 16.64 -19.23
C ASP A 9 -16.35 16.31 -18.43
N PRO A 10 -16.03 17.08 -17.37
CA PRO A 10 -14.91 16.78 -16.50
C PRO A 10 -15.15 15.45 -15.76
N PRO A 11 -14.08 14.73 -15.36
CA PRO A 11 -14.22 13.43 -14.76
C PRO A 11 -14.92 13.53 -13.39
N THR A 12 -15.84 12.60 -13.15
CA THR A 12 -16.49 12.39 -11.86
C THR A 12 -16.35 10.93 -11.45
N ILE A 13 -15.85 10.65 -10.25
CA ILE A 13 -15.67 9.26 -9.79
C ILE A 13 -17.04 8.69 -9.41
N SER A 14 -17.45 7.63 -10.08
CA SER A 14 -18.70 6.92 -9.80
C SER A 14 -18.50 5.76 -8.82
N SER A 15 -17.33 5.13 -8.79
CA SER A 15 -16.98 4.09 -7.81
C SER A 15 -15.47 3.87 -7.66
N VAL A 16 -15.05 3.35 -6.50
CA VAL A 16 -13.68 2.94 -6.23
C VAL A 16 -13.62 1.74 -5.27
N GLY A 17 -12.75 0.78 -5.57
CA GLY A 17 -12.62 -0.52 -4.89
C GLY A 17 -13.56 -1.59 -5.43
N PRO A 18 -13.50 -2.83 -4.91
CA PRO A 18 -14.70 -3.62 -4.68
C PRO A 18 -15.37 -3.21 -3.35
N ASP A 19 -14.56 -2.92 -2.33
CA ASP A 19 -14.94 -2.44 -1.00
C ASP A 19 -13.97 -1.35 -0.52
N ARG A 20 -14.34 -0.59 0.53
CA ARG A 20 -13.43 0.38 1.17
C ARG A 20 -12.22 -0.26 1.86
N LEU A 21 -12.31 -1.55 2.19
CA LEU A 21 -11.23 -2.33 2.82
C LEU A 21 -11.08 -3.66 2.08
N THR A 22 -9.91 -3.90 1.50
CA THR A 22 -9.53 -5.17 0.91
C THR A 22 -8.47 -5.83 1.79
N THR A 23 -8.67 -7.09 2.16
CA THR A 23 -7.68 -7.89 2.88
C THR A 23 -6.98 -8.85 1.93
N ALA A 24 -5.65 -8.86 1.95
CA ALA A 24 -4.84 -9.76 1.15
C ALA A 24 -3.88 -10.56 2.03
N LEU A 25 -3.59 -11.79 1.63
CA LEU A 25 -2.57 -12.61 2.29
C LEU A 25 -1.17 -12.10 1.92
N LEU A 26 -0.22 -12.17 2.85
CA LEU A 26 1.19 -11.88 2.58
C LEU A 26 1.69 -12.72 1.39
N PHE A 27 2.36 -12.07 0.44
CA PHE A 27 2.85 -12.62 -0.83
C PHE A 27 1.77 -13.05 -1.83
N SER A 28 0.50 -12.67 -1.61
CA SER A 28 -0.59 -12.87 -2.57
C SER A 28 -0.84 -11.64 -3.45
N GLY A 29 -1.97 -11.60 -4.17
CA GLY A 29 -2.37 -10.46 -4.98
C GLY A 29 -3.56 -9.71 -4.40
N ALA A 30 -3.68 -8.43 -4.73
CA ALA A 30 -4.83 -7.58 -4.47
C ALA A 30 -5.12 -6.70 -5.68
N SER A 31 -6.34 -6.22 -5.81
CA SER A 31 -6.67 -5.26 -6.87
C SER A 31 -7.73 -4.27 -6.43
N PHE A 32 -7.61 -3.04 -6.93
CA PHE A 32 -8.64 -2.02 -6.82
C PHE A 32 -9.07 -1.59 -8.21
N GLU A 33 -10.33 -1.21 -8.36
CA GLU A 33 -10.88 -0.69 -9.60
C GLU A 33 -11.50 0.68 -9.33
N CYS A 34 -11.44 1.58 -10.29
CA CYS A 34 -11.91 2.95 -10.18
C CYS A 34 -12.68 3.29 -11.44
N ASN A 35 -13.93 3.71 -11.32
CA ASN A 35 -14.73 4.11 -12.47
C ASN A 35 -14.99 5.61 -12.40
N ALA A 36 -14.80 6.29 -13.53
CA ALA A 36 -15.08 7.71 -13.69
C ALA A 36 -15.93 7.97 -14.93
N ASP A 37 -16.99 8.74 -14.76
CA ASP A 37 -17.78 9.26 -15.87
C ASP A 37 -17.09 10.52 -16.39
N ALA A 38 -16.68 10.51 -17.67
CA ALA A 38 -15.92 11.59 -18.30
C ALA A 38 -16.10 11.59 -19.83
N MET A 39 -16.12 12.78 -20.42
CA MET A 39 -16.10 12.94 -21.88
C MET A 39 -15.12 14.08 -22.26
N PRO A 40 -14.01 13.83 -22.96
CA PRO A 40 -13.49 12.54 -23.40
C PRO A 40 -13.21 11.56 -22.24
N PRO A 41 -13.06 10.24 -22.53
CA PRO A 41 -12.76 9.23 -21.52
C PRO A 41 -11.56 9.59 -20.64
N ALA A 42 -11.63 9.23 -19.37
CA ALA A 42 -10.58 9.54 -18.41
C ALA A 42 -9.36 8.62 -18.56
N GLU A 43 -8.18 9.19 -18.32
CA GLU A 43 -6.97 8.48 -17.97
C GLU A 43 -6.90 8.30 -16.45
N TYR A 44 -6.26 7.22 -16.00
CA TYR A 44 -6.26 6.83 -14.59
C TYR A 44 -4.84 6.64 -14.06
N ARG A 45 -4.60 7.13 -12.85
CA ARG A 45 -3.39 6.88 -12.06
C ARG A 45 -3.77 6.50 -10.64
N TRP A 46 -2.91 5.75 -9.97
CA TRP A 46 -3.10 5.33 -8.59
C TRP A 46 -1.95 5.79 -7.73
N ALA A 47 -2.25 6.28 -6.53
CA ALA A 47 -1.26 6.68 -5.56
C ALA A 47 -1.51 6.02 -4.20
N GLN A 48 -0.46 5.45 -3.62
CA GLN A 48 -0.46 5.09 -2.20
C GLN A 48 -0.27 6.35 -1.38
N ILE A 49 -1.12 6.57 -0.38
CA ILE A 49 -1.08 7.72 0.51
C ILE A 49 -0.63 7.29 1.90
N PHE A 50 0.12 8.18 2.57
CA PHE A 50 0.68 7.92 3.88
C PHE A 50 0.20 8.98 4.87
N THR A 51 -0.26 8.55 6.03
CA THR A 51 -0.75 9.43 7.11
C THR A 51 0.37 10.05 7.92
N ASP A 52 1.62 9.62 7.72
CA ASP A 52 2.81 10.08 8.44
C ASP A 52 3.53 11.25 7.76
N GLY A 53 2.88 11.89 6.79
CA GLY A 53 3.42 13.04 6.06
C GLY A 53 4.39 12.69 4.94
N ARG A 54 4.66 11.41 4.68
CA ARG A 54 5.38 11.00 3.47
C ARG A 54 4.60 11.39 2.21
N MET A 55 5.34 11.74 1.16
CA MET A 55 4.76 12.01 -0.15
C MET A 55 4.02 10.78 -0.68
N SER A 56 2.89 11.01 -1.34
CA SER A 56 2.16 9.94 -2.02
C SER A 56 3.03 9.31 -3.10
N LEU A 57 3.00 7.98 -3.20
CA LEU A 57 3.77 7.22 -4.18
C LEU A 57 2.86 6.78 -5.31
N GLU A 58 3.13 7.20 -6.54
CA GLU A 58 2.44 6.66 -7.71
C GLU A 58 2.78 5.17 -7.85
N CYS A 59 1.74 4.34 -7.95
CA CYS A 59 1.86 2.88 -7.83
C CYS A 59 1.18 2.11 -8.97
N GLY A 60 0.57 2.80 -9.92
CA GLY A 60 0.00 2.18 -11.11
C GLY A 60 -0.79 3.14 -11.99
N THR A 61 -1.09 2.69 -13.20
CA THR A 61 -1.89 3.41 -14.19
C THR A 61 -3.03 2.50 -14.67
N GLY A 62 -4.08 3.12 -15.23
CA GLY A 62 -5.25 2.41 -15.71
C GLY A 62 -6.37 2.26 -14.68
N GLN A 63 -7.55 1.88 -15.17
CA GLN A 63 -8.79 1.81 -14.40
C GLN A 63 -8.67 0.83 -13.21
N ARG A 64 -7.87 -0.23 -13.37
CA ARG A 64 -7.61 -1.25 -12.35
C ARG A 64 -6.14 -1.22 -11.92
N LEU A 65 -5.92 -1.06 -10.61
CA LEU A 65 -4.62 -1.30 -9.97
C LEU A 65 -4.50 -2.78 -9.62
N ILE A 66 -3.42 -3.41 -10.06
CA ILE A 66 -3.10 -4.81 -9.74
C ILE A 66 -1.82 -4.82 -8.90
N LEU A 67 -1.92 -5.30 -7.67
CA LEU A 67 -0.81 -5.49 -6.75
C LEU A 67 -0.48 -6.98 -6.68
N THR A 68 0.74 -7.35 -7.01
CA THR A 68 1.23 -8.73 -6.95
C THR A 68 2.25 -8.89 -5.85
N ASN A 69 2.31 -10.07 -5.23
CA ASN A 69 3.28 -10.41 -4.20
C ASN A 69 3.30 -9.38 -3.06
N VAL A 70 2.11 -9.07 -2.52
CA VAL A 70 1.94 -7.97 -1.58
C VAL A 70 2.70 -8.23 -0.27
N THR A 71 3.33 -7.18 0.26
CA THR A 71 4.03 -7.22 1.54
C THR A 71 3.44 -6.21 2.53
N TYR A 72 3.80 -6.30 3.81
CA TYR A 72 3.34 -5.35 4.83
C TYR A 72 3.68 -3.88 4.52
N GLU A 73 4.64 -3.60 3.64
CA GLU A 73 5.00 -2.25 3.21
C GLU A 73 3.95 -1.64 2.27
N GLN A 74 3.18 -2.48 1.57
CA GLN A 74 2.06 -2.07 0.69
C GLN A 74 0.75 -1.95 1.47
N GLN A 75 0.72 -2.28 2.77
CA GLN A 75 -0.44 -1.98 3.60
C GLN A 75 -0.64 -0.46 3.69
N GLY A 76 -1.89 -0.01 3.59
CA GLY A 76 -2.22 1.40 3.69
C GLY A 76 -3.37 1.81 2.80
N GLN A 77 -3.46 3.10 2.54
CA GLN A 77 -4.54 3.70 1.75
C GLN A 77 -4.07 4.02 0.34
N TYR A 78 -4.98 3.89 -0.61
CA TYR A 78 -4.78 4.14 -2.02
C TYR A 78 -5.88 5.07 -2.53
N ILE A 79 -5.51 5.98 -3.44
CA ILE A 79 -6.46 6.84 -4.15
C ILE A 79 -6.28 6.68 -5.65
N CYS A 80 -7.40 6.75 -6.37
CA CYS A 80 -7.43 6.85 -7.81
C CYS A 80 -7.48 8.33 -8.22
N LEU A 81 -6.73 8.68 -9.26
CA LEU A 81 -6.75 9.98 -9.92
C LEU A 81 -7.24 9.76 -11.35
N ALA A 82 -8.42 10.29 -11.66
CA ALA A 82 -8.99 10.24 -13.01
C ALA A 82 -8.88 11.63 -13.65
N SER A 83 -8.38 11.69 -14.89
CA SER A 83 -8.17 12.96 -15.59
C SER A 83 -8.59 12.90 -17.05
N ASN A 84 -9.08 14.02 -17.58
CA ASN A 84 -9.28 14.18 -19.02
C ASN A 84 -8.85 15.58 -19.47
N LYS A 85 -8.69 15.77 -20.78
CA LYS A 85 -8.27 17.04 -21.37
C LYS A 85 -9.43 17.71 -22.10
N ILE A 86 -9.86 18.86 -21.60
CA ILE A 86 -10.96 19.66 -22.16
C ILE A 86 -10.43 21.02 -22.60
N ASN A 87 -10.59 21.35 -23.89
CA ASN A 87 -10.12 22.62 -24.47
C ASN A 87 -8.65 22.92 -24.16
N GLY A 88 -7.78 21.92 -24.23
CA GLY A 88 -6.36 22.06 -23.94
C GLY A 88 -5.97 21.95 -22.45
N ASN A 89 -6.94 21.97 -21.53
CA ASN A 89 -6.72 21.97 -20.09
C ASN A 89 -6.96 20.60 -19.48
N VAL A 90 -6.06 20.14 -18.61
CA VAL A 90 -6.24 18.91 -17.85
C VAL A 90 -7.18 19.17 -16.68
N ARG A 91 -8.24 18.36 -16.57
CA ARG A 91 -9.14 18.30 -15.42
C ARG A 91 -8.88 16.98 -14.70
N GLU A 92 -8.71 17.02 -13.39
CA GLU A 92 -8.41 15.85 -12.57
C GLU A 92 -9.33 15.82 -11.35
N VAL A 93 -9.79 14.62 -10.98
CA VAL A 93 -10.54 14.34 -9.78
C VAL A 93 -9.87 13.18 -9.02
N ARG A 94 -10.02 13.18 -7.69
CA ARG A 94 -9.52 12.11 -6.81
C ARG A 94 -10.68 11.33 -6.23
N SER A 95 -10.51 10.03 -6.10
CA SER A 95 -11.47 9.17 -5.39
C SER A 95 -11.37 9.37 -3.87
N ASP A 96 -12.38 8.87 -3.16
CA ASP A 96 -12.23 8.49 -1.76
C ASP A 96 -11.10 7.45 -1.61
N PRO A 97 -10.42 7.38 -0.45
CA PRO A 97 -9.40 6.38 -0.21
C PRO A 97 -9.99 4.98 -0.02
N VAL A 98 -9.30 3.98 -0.57
CA VAL A 98 -9.52 2.56 -0.30
C VAL A 98 -8.31 1.98 0.44
N SER A 99 -8.56 1.04 1.35
CA SER A 99 -7.53 0.49 2.23
C SER A 99 -7.16 -0.93 1.83
N LEU A 100 -5.86 -1.22 1.80
CA LEU A 100 -5.31 -2.58 1.74
C LEU A 100 -4.84 -2.98 3.14
N GLN A 101 -5.38 -4.06 3.69
CA GLN A 101 -4.87 -4.74 4.88
C GLN A 101 -4.10 -6.00 4.44
N VAL A 102 -2.89 -6.19 4.96
CA VAL A 102 -2.08 -7.37 4.67
C VAL A 102 -2.02 -8.26 5.90
N VAL A 103 -2.46 -9.50 5.76
CA VAL A 103 -2.46 -10.51 6.84
C VAL A 103 -1.51 -11.65 6.51
N GLY A 104 -0.82 -12.18 7.51
CA GLY A 104 0.13 -13.26 7.28
C GLY A 104 1.06 -13.54 8.45
N ALA A 105 2.04 -14.39 8.18
CA ALA A 105 3.05 -14.77 9.16
C ALA A 105 3.94 -13.57 9.57
N PRO A 106 4.55 -13.61 10.77
CA PRO A 106 5.52 -12.62 11.19
C PRO A 106 6.70 -12.51 10.22
N ARG A 107 7.06 -11.29 9.82
CA ARG A 107 8.23 -10.99 8.99
C ARG A 107 9.10 -9.96 9.67
N VAL A 108 10.37 -10.28 9.89
CA VAL A 108 11.36 -9.33 10.41
C VAL A 108 11.62 -8.26 9.34
N VAL A 109 11.38 -7.00 9.69
CA VAL A 109 11.63 -5.83 8.85
C VAL A 109 12.94 -5.14 9.21
N LYS A 110 13.38 -5.24 10.47
CA LYS A 110 14.68 -4.72 10.91
C LYS A 110 15.29 -5.65 11.98
N PRO A 111 16.59 -5.96 11.92
CA PRO A 111 17.50 -5.73 10.77
C PRO A 111 17.01 -6.50 9.53
N ALA A 112 17.44 -6.07 8.33
CA ALA A 112 17.12 -6.84 7.12
C ALA A 112 17.77 -8.22 7.23
N ILE A 113 17.07 -9.29 6.83
CA ILE A 113 17.55 -10.68 6.97
C ILE A 113 18.90 -10.90 6.27
N THR A 114 19.19 -10.12 5.23
CA THR A 114 20.44 -10.15 4.47
C THR A 114 21.61 -9.46 5.15
N GLU A 115 21.37 -8.69 6.22
CA GLU A 115 22.39 -7.93 6.92
C GLU A 115 22.88 -8.70 8.16
N LYS A 116 24.20 -8.78 8.32
CA LYS A 116 24.79 -9.32 9.54
C LYS A 116 24.62 -8.29 10.66
N PHE A 117 23.68 -8.54 11.56
CA PHE A 117 23.47 -7.70 12.73
C PHE A 117 24.46 -8.07 13.85
N VAL A 118 25.35 -7.14 14.19
CA VAL A 118 26.37 -7.32 15.23
C VAL A 118 26.16 -6.27 16.31
N VAL A 119 26.00 -6.73 17.56
CA VAL A 119 26.02 -5.87 18.74
C VAL A 119 27.33 -6.12 19.47
N ALA A 120 28.19 -5.09 19.54
CA ALA A 120 29.41 -5.12 20.32
C ALA A 120 29.21 -4.34 21.62
N THR A 121 29.68 -4.91 22.73
CA THR A 121 29.65 -4.28 24.05
C THR A 121 30.94 -4.62 24.79
N THR A 122 31.25 -3.87 25.85
CA THR A 122 32.38 -4.20 26.73
C THR A 122 31.99 -5.32 27.69
N GLU A 123 32.98 -6.05 28.19
CA GLU A 123 32.75 -7.03 29.26
C GLU A 123 32.04 -6.36 30.45
N GLY A 124 31.06 -7.06 31.02
CA GLY A 124 30.22 -6.57 32.12
C GLY A 124 29.12 -5.57 31.71
N SER A 125 29.13 -5.04 30.49
CA SER A 125 28.09 -4.12 30.00
C SER A 125 26.92 -4.88 29.38
N PRO A 126 25.67 -4.42 29.60
CA PRO A 126 24.49 -5.06 29.00
C PRO A 126 24.50 -4.89 27.47
N ALA A 127 24.15 -5.96 26.75
CA ALA A 127 23.89 -5.92 25.32
C ALA A 127 22.38 -5.85 25.06
N LYS A 128 21.94 -4.98 24.15
CA LYS A 128 20.54 -4.88 23.73
C LYS A 128 20.36 -5.46 22.33
N LEU A 129 19.60 -6.53 22.22
CA LEU A 129 19.14 -7.08 20.94
C LEU A 129 17.73 -6.59 20.66
N GLU A 130 17.50 -6.00 19.49
CA GLU A 130 16.20 -5.49 19.07
C GLU A 130 15.92 -5.94 17.63
N ILE A 131 14.74 -6.52 17.42
CA ILE A 131 14.16 -6.75 16.09
C ILE A 131 12.85 -5.99 15.98
N ARG A 132 12.52 -5.60 14.75
CA ARG A 132 11.18 -5.12 14.39
C ARG A 132 10.61 -6.09 13.39
N LEU A 133 9.39 -6.53 13.65
CA LEU A 133 8.65 -7.41 12.76
C LEU A 133 7.26 -6.84 12.50
N CYS A 134 6.70 -7.19 11.35
CA CYS A 134 5.31 -6.97 11.02
C CYS A 134 4.59 -8.31 11.01
N SER A 135 3.39 -8.36 11.58
CA SER A 135 2.56 -9.57 11.65
C SER A 135 1.11 -9.18 11.87
N ASP A 136 0.20 -9.83 11.16
CA ASP A 136 -1.22 -9.78 11.46
C ASP A 136 -1.84 -11.17 11.24
N PRO A 137 -2.28 -11.86 12.32
CA PRO A 137 -2.40 -11.39 13.70
C PRO A 137 -1.05 -11.25 14.44
N LYS A 138 -1.09 -10.60 15.61
CA LYS A 138 0.08 -10.50 16.50
C LYS A 138 0.60 -11.88 16.89
N PRO A 139 1.93 -12.08 17.01
CA PRO A 139 2.49 -13.37 17.36
C PRO A 139 2.14 -13.71 18.81
N ARG A 140 1.82 -14.97 19.10
CA ARG A 140 1.59 -15.44 20.47
C ARG A 140 2.86 -15.64 21.26
N LEU A 141 3.98 -15.86 20.57
CA LEU A 141 5.28 -16.14 21.15
C LEU A 141 6.35 -15.44 20.35
N VAL A 142 7.19 -14.66 21.03
CA VAL A 142 8.44 -14.15 20.50
C VAL A 142 9.54 -14.62 21.44
N ALA A 143 10.63 -15.14 20.88
CA ALA A 143 11.74 -15.65 21.67
C ALA A 143 13.05 -15.48 20.90
N TRP A 144 14.12 -15.21 21.63
CA TRP A 144 15.49 -15.33 21.16
C TRP A 144 16.00 -16.73 21.42
N GLU A 145 16.73 -17.28 20.47
CA GLU A 145 17.36 -18.59 20.58
C GLU A 145 18.87 -18.43 20.43
N TRP A 146 19.61 -19.01 21.38
CA TRP A 146 21.07 -19.03 21.38
C TRP A 146 21.56 -20.41 21.83
N GLY A 147 22.01 -21.22 20.87
CA GLY A 147 22.33 -22.62 21.11
C GLY A 147 21.08 -23.39 21.55
N SER A 148 21.13 -24.02 22.74
CA SER A 148 19.98 -24.68 23.37
C SER A 148 19.14 -23.75 24.25
N THR A 149 19.57 -22.50 24.46
CA THR A 149 18.88 -21.55 25.34
C THR A 149 17.79 -20.82 24.58
N ARG A 150 16.60 -20.73 25.20
CA ARG A 150 15.48 -19.95 24.69
C ARG A 150 15.09 -18.86 25.69
N LEU A 151 15.11 -17.63 25.24
CA LEU A 151 14.76 -16.45 26.02
C LEU A 151 13.47 -15.85 25.47
N HIS A 152 12.38 -15.90 26.23
CA HIS A 152 11.13 -15.26 25.83
C HIS A 152 11.29 -13.74 25.81
N ALA A 153 10.73 -13.11 24.78
CA ALA A 153 10.80 -11.66 24.58
C ALA A 153 9.42 -11.14 24.16
N GLY A 154 9.11 -9.89 24.53
CA GLY A 154 7.81 -9.27 24.28
C GLY A 154 7.00 -9.08 25.54
#